data_AF-A0A9E3VF11-F1
#
_entry.id   AF-A0A9E3VF11-F1
#
_cell.length_a   1.000
_cell.length_b   1.000
_cell.length_c   1.000
_cell.angle_alpha   90.00
_cell.angle_beta   90.00
_cell.angle_gamma   90.00
#
_symmetry.space_group_name_H-M   'P 1'
#
loop_
_entity.id
_entity.type
_entity.pdbx_description
1 polymer ?
#
loop_
_entity_poly.entity_id
_entity_poly.type
_entity_poly.pdbx_seq_one_letter_code
_entity_poly.pdbx_strand_id
1 'polypeptide(L)'
;MNERNYFLTLDTKGNLIHEGAILEDETFLDVFFRNIRVNDTGECTDYMYYSPCGRERNYVAVADTPIVFTYYEDGKLWYSPSYSVEFHPQDLRFGENGVLYHKAPLGEFGRIVPNAAIELSRNIEHWGNWYTYNVEGTTLWEVIPPLHIPENMQLMRPRVGNSCAGCGRDNPNGLMLSFLFDKEEHSVESWFTPDNRLMGSLNIMHGGYTALLLDETLGKVLSGLQIKAPTAQLNVKYRKPINIGELLYLSAKLQKIEGRKNYIHGQIAYASQPDVILAEADALFITLRT
;
A
#
# COMPACT_ATOMS: atom_id res chain seq x y z
N MET A 1 21.09 20.84 -40.58
CA MET A 1 22.00 19.82 -40.02
C MET A 1 21.11 18.68 -39.55
N ASN A 2 21.32 17.45 -40.03
CA ASN A 2 20.42 16.32 -39.75
C ASN A 2 20.45 15.89 -38.29
N GLU A 3 19.27 15.68 -37.73
CA GLU A 3 19.06 14.97 -36.47
C GLU A 3 19.41 13.48 -36.66
N ARG A 4 19.87 12.81 -35.60
CA ARG A 4 20.16 11.38 -35.61
C ARG A 4 19.20 10.66 -34.68
N ASN A 5 18.52 9.65 -35.21
CA ASN A 5 17.56 8.86 -34.46
C ASN A 5 18.24 7.58 -33.98
N TYR A 6 18.12 7.31 -32.69
CA TYR A 6 18.56 6.08 -32.05
C TYR A 6 17.39 5.40 -31.37
N PHE A 7 17.44 4.08 -31.31
CA PHE A 7 16.42 3.24 -30.70
C PHE A 7 17.08 2.49 -29.55
N LEU A 8 16.57 2.74 -28.36
CA LEU A 8 17.11 2.25 -27.10
C LEU A 8 16.10 1.35 -26.41
N THR A 9 16.59 0.42 -25.60
CA THR A 9 15.78 -0.38 -24.68
C THR A 9 16.20 -0.09 -23.25
N LEU A 10 15.25 0.23 -22.38
CA LEU A 10 15.46 0.27 -20.94
C LEU A 10 14.96 -1.05 -20.33
N ASP A 11 15.87 -1.85 -19.79
CA ASP A 11 15.54 -3.14 -19.20
C ASP A 11 15.04 -3.02 -17.74
N THR A 12 14.61 -4.15 -17.16
CA THR A 12 14.09 -4.20 -15.78
C THR A 12 15.17 -4.06 -14.69
N LYS A 13 16.45 -3.97 -15.08
CA LYS A 13 17.59 -3.73 -14.19
C LYS A 13 18.06 -2.27 -14.24
N GLY A 14 17.45 -1.45 -15.11
CA GLY A 14 17.81 -0.04 -15.31
C GLY A 14 18.94 0.16 -16.31
N ASN A 15 19.30 -0.86 -17.10
CA ASN A 15 20.29 -0.71 -18.16
C ASN A 15 19.65 -0.11 -19.40
N LEU A 16 20.30 0.92 -19.95
CA LEU A 16 19.96 1.49 -21.23
C LEU A 16 20.80 0.82 -22.32
N ILE A 17 20.14 0.19 -23.30
CA ILE A 17 20.78 -0.69 -24.28
C ILE A 17 20.60 -0.12 -25.68
N HIS A 18 21.69 -0.05 -26.45
CA HIS A 18 21.69 0.29 -27.87
C HIS A 18 22.37 -0.83 -28.67
N GLU A 19 21.69 -1.40 -29.67
CA GLU A 19 22.24 -2.46 -30.53
C GLU A 19 22.88 -3.64 -29.76
N GLY A 20 22.34 -3.96 -28.59
CA GLY A 20 22.82 -5.04 -27.73
C GLY A 20 23.97 -4.66 -26.77
N ALA A 21 24.47 -3.42 -26.83
CA ALA A 21 25.45 -2.90 -25.88
C ALA A 21 24.79 -2.06 -24.78
N ILE A 22 25.21 -2.26 -23.53
CA ILE A 22 24.80 -1.41 -22.40
C ILE A 22 25.55 -0.09 -22.48
N LEU A 23 24.83 1.02 -22.32
CA LEU A 23 25.40 2.36 -22.25
C LEU A 23 25.74 2.68 -20.79
N GLU A 24 27.03 2.84 -20.50
CA GLU A 24 27.56 3.06 -19.14
C GLU A 24 28.09 4.48 -18.91
N ASP A 25 28.14 5.33 -19.94
CA ASP A 25 28.66 6.71 -19.81
C ASP A 25 27.75 7.55 -18.89
N GLU A 26 28.23 7.86 -17.69
CA GLU A 26 27.46 8.56 -16.66
C GLU A 26 26.94 9.93 -17.11
N THR A 27 27.75 10.66 -17.89
CA THR A 27 27.36 12.00 -18.40
C THR A 27 26.20 11.88 -19.38
N PHE A 28 26.25 10.90 -20.28
CA PHE A 28 25.17 10.59 -21.19
C PHE A 28 23.92 10.14 -20.43
N LEU A 29 24.04 9.23 -19.46
CA LEU A 29 22.91 8.73 -18.66
C LEU A 29 22.19 9.88 -17.95
N ASP A 30 22.93 10.81 -17.34
CA ASP A 30 22.34 11.99 -16.71
C ASP A 30 21.64 12.91 -17.70
N VAL A 31 22.25 13.17 -18.87
CA VAL A 31 21.59 13.97 -19.92
C VAL A 31 20.33 13.27 -20.43
N PHE A 32 20.38 11.96 -20.60
CA PHE A 32 19.28 11.13 -21.05
C PHE A 32 18.11 11.16 -20.05
N PHE A 33 18.35 10.86 -18.79
CA PHE A 33 17.30 10.81 -17.75
C PHE A 33 16.79 12.20 -17.35
N ARG A 34 17.61 13.25 -17.51
CA ARG A 34 17.11 14.63 -17.39
C ARG A 34 16.05 14.97 -18.43
N ASN A 35 16.22 14.44 -19.65
CA ASN A 35 15.47 14.87 -20.82
C ASN A 35 14.37 13.91 -21.26
N ILE A 36 14.33 12.67 -20.72
CA ILE A 36 13.34 11.66 -21.05
C ILE A 36 11.92 12.15 -20.76
N ARG A 37 11.01 11.88 -21.70
CA ARG A 37 9.61 12.30 -21.63
C ARG A 37 8.73 11.40 -22.49
N VAL A 38 7.41 11.56 -22.37
CA VAL A 38 6.45 10.91 -23.27
C VAL A 38 6.71 11.35 -24.70
N ASN A 39 6.68 10.40 -25.65
CA ASN A 39 6.82 10.69 -27.06
C ASN A 39 5.57 11.37 -27.62
N ASP A 40 5.70 12.67 -27.85
CA ASP A 40 4.69 13.55 -28.42
C ASP A 40 5.13 14.11 -29.80
N THR A 41 6.19 13.57 -30.40
CA THR A 41 6.77 14.12 -31.63
C THR A 41 5.96 13.82 -32.89
N GLY A 42 5.05 12.83 -32.83
CA GLY A 42 4.34 12.30 -34.00
C GLY A 42 5.18 11.36 -34.87
N GLU A 43 6.41 11.05 -34.46
CA GLU A 43 7.33 10.13 -35.14
C GLU A 43 7.66 8.93 -34.25
N CYS A 44 8.02 7.80 -34.86
CA CYS A 44 8.39 6.56 -34.16
C CYS A 44 7.39 6.19 -33.05
N THR A 45 6.10 6.18 -33.40
CA THR A 45 4.97 6.04 -32.45
C THR A 45 4.94 4.73 -31.69
N ASP A 46 5.70 3.72 -32.14
CA ASP A 46 5.88 2.45 -31.42
C ASP A 46 6.68 2.61 -30.12
N TYR A 47 7.33 3.76 -29.93
CA TYR A 47 8.11 4.11 -28.74
C TYR A 47 7.36 5.15 -27.91
N MET A 48 6.87 4.73 -26.74
CA MET A 48 6.08 5.58 -25.84
C MET A 48 6.89 6.73 -25.22
N TYR A 49 8.21 6.59 -25.15
CA TYR A 49 9.11 7.56 -24.54
C TYR A 49 10.23 7.95 -25.51
N TYR A 50 10.73 9.17 -25.35
CA TYR A 50 11.95 9.62 -26.03
C TYR A 50 12.77 10.56 -25.16
N SER A 51 14.07 10.64 -25.42
CA SER A 51 14.99 11.56 -24.76
C SER A 51 15.87 12.31 -25.78
N PRO A 52 15.69 13.62 -25.95
CA PRO A 52 16.56 14.43 -26.80
C PRO A 52 17.89 14.71 -26.08
N CYS A 53 19.00 14.28 -26.69
CA CYS A 53 20.37 14.49 -26.19
C CYS A 53 21.17 15.32 -27.21
N GLY A 54 20.99 16.64 -27.17
CA GLY A 54 21.55 17.53 -28.18
C GLY A 54 20.94 17.28 -29.56
N ARG A 55 21.74 16.75 -30.50
CA ARG A 55 21.33 16.40 -31.87
C ARG A 55 20.76 14.99 -32.00
N GLU A 56 20.85 14.21 -30.93
CA GLU A 56 20.40 12.83 -30.89
C GLU A 56 18.97 12.75 -30.37
N ARG A 57 18.14 11.96 -31.04
CA ARG A 57 16.76 11.65 -30.69
C ARG A 57 16.71 10.19 -30.30
N ASN A 58 16.66 9.93 -28.99
CA ASN A 58 16.67 8.57 -28.47
C ASN A 58 15.24 8.13 -28.21
N TYR A 59 14.69 7.24 -29.03
CA TYR A 59 13.37 6.64 -28.83
C TYR A 59 13.51 5.38 -27.97
N VAL A 60 12.68 5.23 -26.95
CA VAL A 60 12.92 4.30 -25.83
C VAL A 60 11.79 3.29 -25.71
N ALA A 61 12.12 2.03 -25.91
CA ALA A 61 11.27 0.90 -25.55
C ALA A 61 11.55 0.55 -24.09
N VAL A 62 10.52 0.45 -23.26
CA VAL A 62 10.66 0.13 -21.84
C VAL A 62 10.19 -1.30 -21.60
N ALA A 63 10.98 -2.08 -20.86
CA ALA A 63 10.59 -3.44 -20.50
C ALA A 63 9.49 -3.47 -19.41
N ASP A 64 9.39 -2.42 -18.59
CA ASP A 64 8.43 -2.31 -17.48
C ASP A 64 8.04 -0.84 -17.27
N THR A 65 8.93 -0.04 -16.68
CA THR A 65 8.72 1.39 -16.40
C THR A 65 9.82 2.25 -17.02
N PRO A 66 9.55 3.52 -17.37
CA PRO A 66 10.55 4.44 -17.94
C PRO A 66 11.59 4.91 -16.92
N ILE A 67 11.37 4.63 -15.64
CA ILE A 67 12.30 4.88 -14.53
C ILE A 67 12.53 3.57 -13.79
N VAL A 68 13.79 3.24 -13.53
CA VAL A 68 14.18 2.08 -12.73
C VAL A 68 15.16 2.54 -11.67
N PHE A 69 14.80 2.36 -10.41
CA PHE A 69 15.62 2.72 -9.27
C PHE A 69 16.64 1.61 -9.00
N THR A 70 17.92 1.91 -9.20
CA THR A 70 19.02 0.94 -9.19
C THR A 70 19.69 0.80 -7.84
N TYR A 71 19.62 1.83 -6.98
CA TYR A 71 20.06 1.77 -5.58
C TYR A 71 19.23 2.71 -4.68
N TYR A 72 19.26 2.41 -3.38
CA TYR A 72 18.66 3.20 -2.31
C TYR A 72 19.78 3.63 -1.36
N GLU A 73 19.89 4.92 -1.07
CA GLU A 73 20.91 5.47 -0.17
C GLU A 73 20.40 6.80 0.41
N ASP A 74 20.63 7.02 1.71
CA ASP A 74 20.28 8.27 2.41
C ASP A 74 18.83 8.73 2.21
N GLY A 75 17.88 7.78 2.25
CA GLY A 75 16.45 8.09 2.08
C GLY A 75 16.05 8.40 0.64
N LYS A 76 16.90 8.13 -0.34
CA LYS A 76 16.67 8.42 -1.75
C LYS A 76 16.74 7.17 -2.61
N LEU A 77 15.89 7.14 -3.63
CA LEU A 77 15.90 6.13 -4.68
C LEU A 77 16.52 6.74 -5.94
N TRP A 78 17.61 6.15 -6.41
CA TRP A 78 18.41 6.67 -7.51
C TRP A 78 18.14 5.92 -8.80
N TYR A 79 18.04 6.64 -9.91
CA TYR A 79 17.77 6.08 -11.25
C TYR A 79 18.74 6.56 -12.33
N SER A 80 19.69 7.42 -11.97
CA SER A 80 20.81 7.91 -12.77
C SER A 80 21.93 8.34 -11.80
N PRO A 81 23.20 8.48 -12.23
CA PRO A 81 24.28 8.95 -11.37
C PRO A 81 23.97 10.22 -10.57
N SER A 82 23.27 11.19 -11.18
CA SER A 82 22.92 12.46 -10.51
C SER A 82 21.42 12.64 -10.19
N TYR A 83 20.58 11.66 -10.51
CA TYR A 83 19.13 11.80 -10.37
C TYR A 83 18.51 10.76 -9.44
N SER A 84 17.74 11.27 -8.49
CA SER A 84 17.04 10.50 -7.47
C SER A 84 15.68 11.11 -7.14
N VAL A 85 14.86 10.35 -6.43
CA VAL A 85 13.66 10.84 -5.74
C VAL A 85 13.78 10.59 -4.24
N GLU A 86 13.16 11.44 -3.44
CA GLU A 86 12.98 11.17 -2.02
C GLU A 86 12.08 9.94 -1.85
N PHE A 87 12.45 9.05 -0.94
CA PHE A 87 11.66 7.88 -0.59
C PHE A 87 10.54 8.26 0.38
N HIS A 88 9.32 7.87 0.04
CA HIS A 88 8.15 8.02 0.90
C HIS A 88 7.39 6.69 0.97
N PRO A 89 7.20 6.08 2.16
CA PRO A 89 6.49 4.80 2.29
C PRO A 89 5.10 4.77 1.65
N GLN A 90 4.37 5.88 1.70
CA GLN A 90 3.04 6.03 1.09
C GLN A 90 3.04 5.92 -0.45
N ASP A 91 4.20 6.14 -1.08
CA ASP A 91 4.40 6.10 -2.52
C ASP A 91 4.87 4.71 -3.00
N LEU A 92 5.15 3.77 -2.09
CA LEU A 92 5.44 2.39 -2.43
C LEU A 92 4.23 1.69 -3.03
N ARG A 93 4.47 0.86 -4.05
CA ARG A 93 3.52 -0.08 -4.63
C ARG A 93 4.20 -1.43 -4.80
N PHE A 94 3.39 -2.48 -4.96
CA PHE A 94 3.89 -3.78 -5.40
C PHE A 94 3.21 -4.23 -6.69
N GLY A 95 3.95 -4.91 -7.55
CA GLY A 95 3.46 -5.57 -8.75
C GLY A 95 3.42 -7.09 -8.60
N GLU A 96 3.44 -7.79 -9.72
CA GLU A 96 3.48 -9.25 -9.75
C GLU A 96 4.71 -9.78 -9.02
N ASN A 97 4.56 -10.93 -8.34
CA ASN A 97 5.62 -11.61 -7.59
C ASN A 97 6.31 -10.73 -6.53
N GLY A 98 5.65 -9.67 -6.04
CA GLY A 98 6.17 -8.81 -4.98
C GLY A 98 7.25 -7.81 -5.43
N VAL A 99 7.41 -7.58 -6.74
CA VAL A 99 8.28 -6.51 -7.25
C VAL A 99 7.83 -5.17 -6.68
N LEU A 100 8.76 -4.41 -6.10
CA LEU A 100 8.46 -3.10 -5.54
C LEU A 100 8.58 -2.00 -6.60
N TYR A 101 7.72 -1.00 -6.45
CA TYR A 101 7.71 0.21 -7.24
C TYR A 101 7.58 1.41 -6.31
N HIS A 102 8.06 2.56 -6.75
CA HIS A 102 7.88 3.83 -6.06
C HIS A 102 7.44 4.89 -7.04
N LYS A 103 6.74 5.92 -6.56
CA LYS A 103 6.38 7.07 -7.40
C LYS A 103 7.60 7.63 -8.11
N ALA A 104 7.45 7.87 -9.41
CA ALA A 104 8.53 8.29 -10.29
C ALA A 104 8.20 9.61 -11.01
N PRO A 105 9.23 10.34 -11.48
CA PRO A 105 9.02 11.59 -12.22
C PRO A 105 8.39 11.39 -13.61
N LEU A 106 8.40 10.15 -14.13
CA LEU A 106 7.83 9.78 -15.42
C LEU A 106 7.21 8.38 -15.32
N GLY A 107 6.06 8.15 -15.98
CA GLY A 107 5.39 6.85 -16.00
C GLY A 107 4.61 6.49 -14.72
N GLU A 108 4.31 7.48 -13.88
CA GLU A 108 3.64 7.35 -12.56
C GLU A 108 4.47 6.60 -11.50
N PHE A 109 4.93 5.40 -11.81
CA PHE A 109 5.76 4.56 -10.94
C PHE A 109 7.04 4.10 -11.65
N GLY A 110 8.10 3.95 -10.87
CA GLY A 110 9.38 3.38 -11.28
C GLY A 110 9.67 2.10 -10.51
N ARG A 111 10.16 1.08 -11.21
CA ARG A 111 10.53 -0.20 -10.65
C ARG A 111 11.73 -0.05 -9.70
N ILE A 112 11.70 -0.69 -8.55
CA ILE A 112 12.86 -0.80 -7.65
C ILE A 112 13.54 -2.14 -7.92
N VAL A 113 14.83 -2.12 -8.26
CA VAL A 113 15.58 -3.37 -8.49
C VAL A 113 15.78 -4.13 -7.18
N PRO A 114 15.95 -5.47 -7.21
CA PRO A 114 16.11 -6.26 -6.00
C PRO A 114 17.22 -5.76 -5.05
N ASN A 115 18.36 -5.32 -5.59
CA ASN A 115 19.47 -4.80 -4.79
C ASN A 115 19.09 -3.52 -4.02
N ALA A 116 18.39 -2.58 -4.66
CA ALA A 116 17.87 -1.38 -4.00
C ALA A 116 16.79 -1.71 -2.96
N ALA A 117 16.01 -2.76 -3.20
CA ALA A 117 14.94 -3.20 -2.32
C ALA A 117 15.42 -3.92 -1.05
N ILE A 118 16.69 -4.36 -0.96
CA ILE A 118 17.20 -5.12 0.20
C ILE A 118 16.99 -4.36 1.50
N GLU A 119 17.35 -3.07 1.54
CA GLU A 119 17.21 -2.26 2.76
C GLU A 119 15.74 -2.03 3.11
N LEU A 120 14.92 -1.68 2.11
CA LEU A 120 13.49 -1.46 2.28
C LEU A 120 12.76 -2.71 2.78
N SER A 121 13.14 -3.90 2.27
CA SER A 121 12.50 -5.18 2.57
C SER A 121 12.57 -5.57 4.05
N ARG A 122 13.54 -5.02 4.81
CA ARG A 122 13.67 -5.28 6.26
C ARG A 122 12.51 -4.71 7.05
N ASN A 123 11.85 -3.69 6.50
CA ASN A 123 10.70 -3.03 7.11
C ASN A 123 9.38 -3.47 6.44
N ILE A 124 9.38 -4.51 5.60
CA ILE A 124 8.20 -4.97 4.88
C ILE A 124 7.70 -6.30 5.46
N GLU A 125 6.40 -6.35 5.74
CA GLU A 125 5.72 -7.56 6.19
C GLU A 125 4.47 -7.83 5.35
N HIS A 126 3.98 -9.07 5.38
CA HIS A 126 2.72 -9.43 4.74
C HIS A 126 1.53 -8.83 5.51
N TRP A 127 0.56 -8.33 4.75
CA TRP A 127 -0.73 -7.85 5.25
C TRP A 127 -1.84 -8.46 4.40
N GLY A 128 -2.27 -9.67 4.77
CA GLY A 128 -3.10 -10.51 3.91
C GLY A 128 -2.37 -10.84 2.61
N ASN A 129 -3.02 -10.55 1.49
CA ASN A 129 -2.42 -10.70 0.15
C ASN A 129 -1.59 -9.48 -0.29
N TRP A 130 -1.51 -8.44 0.55
CA TRP A 130 -0.74 -7.23 0.30
C TRP A 130 0.44 -7.18 1.28
N TYR A 131 1.07 -6.01 1.40
CA TYR A 131 2.21 -5.78 2.27
C TYR A 131 2.01 -4.53 3.12
N THR A 132 2.77 -4.40 4.19
CA THR A 132 2.90 -3.18 4.99
C THR A 132 4.37 -2.79 5.08
N TYR A 133 4.64 -1.49 5.18
CA TYR A 133 5.94 -0.90 5.45
C TYR A 133 5.95 -0.29 6.86
N ASN A 134 6.91 -0.66 7.70
CA ASN A 134 7.15 0.03 8.98
C ASN A 134 7.88 1.34 8.73
N VAL A 135 7.25 2.46 9.10
CA VAL A 135 7.91 3.77 9.01
C VAL A 135 8.97 3.86 10.11
N GLU A 136 10.24 3.89 9.71
CA GLU A 136 11.39 3.82 10.61
C GLU A 136 11.29 4.83 11.76
N GLY A 137 11.62 4.36 12.96
CA GLY A 137 11.53 5.16 14.19
C GLY A 137 10.10 5.38 14.70
N THR A 138 9.09 4.72 14.13
CA THR A 138 7.69 4.83 14.55
C THR A 138 7.02 3.46 14.74
N THR A 139 5.84 3.45 15.37
CA THR A 139 4.97 2.27 15.46
C THR A 139 4.00 2.15 14.28
N LEU A 140 4.10 3.04 13.28
CA LEU A 140 3.17 3.11 12.15
C LEU A 140 3.57 2.09 11.08
N TRP A 141 2.61 1.23 10.75
CA TRP A 141 2.68 0.33 9.60
C TRP A 141 1.75 0.85 8.50
N GLU A 142 2.33 1.27 7.37
CA GLU A 142 1.57 1.73 6.22
C GLU A 142 1.36 0.59 5.23
N VAL A 143 0.10 0.33 4.87
CA VAL A 143 -0.20 -0.66 3.83
C VAL A 143 0.39 -0.19 2.49
N ILE A 144 1.13 -1.09 1.83
CA ILE A 144 1.64 -0.96 0.47
C ILE A 144 0.57 -1.56 -0.46
N PRO A 145 -0.15 -0.75 -1.25
CA PRO A 145 -1.14 -1.27 -2.18
C PRO A 145 -0.47 -1.82 -3.44
N PRO A 146 -1.18 -2.67 -4.20
CA PRO A 146 -0.74 -3.06 -5.53
C PRO A 146 -0.67 -1.84 -6.46
N LEU A 147 0.06 -1.96 -7.58
CA LEU A 147 0.09 -0.93 -8.65
C LEU A 147 -1.32 -0.51 -9.07
N HIS A 148 -2.23 -1.49 -9.17
CA HIS A 148 -3.63 -1.28 -9.47
C HIS A 148 -4.49 -1.88 -8.36
N ILE A 149 -5.17 -1.03 -7.60
CA ILE A 149 -6.18 -1.47 -6.64
C ILE A 149 -7.45 -1.83 -7.42
N PRO A 150 -8.06 -3.01 -7.20
CA PRO A 150 -9.33 -3.36 -7.84
C PRO A 150 -10.39 -2.28 -7.63
N GLU A 151 -11.22 -1.99 -8.64
CA GLU A 151 -12.16 -0.86 -8.62
C GLU A 151 -13.22 -0.97 -7.49
N ASN A 152 -13.62 -2.19 -7.17
CA ASN A 152 -14.54 -2.50 -6.06
C ASN A 152 -13.88 -2.33 -4.69
N MET A 153 -12.55 -2.30 -4.61
CA MET A 153 -11.81 -2.19 -3.36
C MET A 153 -11.45 -0.75 -3.03
N GLN A 154 -11.43 -0.44 -1.74
CA GLN A 154 -10.96 0.84 -1.21
C GLN A 154 -10.06 0.61 0.00
N LEU A 155 -8.79 1.01 -0.10
CA LEU A 155 -7.90 1.07 1.05
C LEU A 155 -8.26 2.27 1.94
N MET A 156 -8.55 1.99 3.20
CA MET A 156 -8.86 2.97 4.22
C MET A 156 -7.70 3.03 5.21
N ARG A 157 -6.90 4.10 5.11
CA ARG A 157 -5.75 4.35 5.99
C ARG A 157 -6.16 4.99 7.32
N PRO A 158 -5.27 4.96 8.34
CA PRO A 158 -5.45 5.75 9.55
C PRO A 158 -5.65 7.23 9.22
N ARG A 159 -6.66 7.85 9.83
CA ARG A 159 -7.04 9.24 9.51
C ARG A 159 -6.06 10.21 10.17
N VAL A 160 -5.47 11.10 9.36
CA VAL A 160 -4.72 12.29 9.83
C VAL A 160 -5.69 13.23 10.56
N GLY A 161 -5.25 13.88 11.63
CA GLY A 161 -6.09 14.78 12.43
C GLY A 161 -7.06 14.06 13.36
N ASN A 162 -6.89 12.74 13.57
CA ASN A 162 -7.77 11.92 14.39
C ASN A 162 -6.97 11.17 15.46
N SER A 163 -7.39 11.29 16.72
CA SER A 163 -6.77 10.62 17.88
C SER A 163 -7.53 9.36 18.34
N CYS A 164 -8.40 8.81 17.51
CA CYS A 164 -9.09 7.53 17.74
C CYS A 164 -8.10 6.41 18.11
N ALA A 165 -8.43 5.61 19.13
CA ALA A 165 -7.58 4.53 19.63
C ALA A 165 -7.38 3.38 18.62
N GLY A 166 -8.32 3.16 17.69
CA GLY A 166 -8.20 2.13 16.67
C GLY A 166 -7.54 2.62 15.39
N CYS A 167 -8.14 3.63 14.73
CA CYS A 167 -7.75 4.06 13.38
C CYS A 167 -7.25 5.51 13.28
N GLY A 168 -6.99 6.18 14.40
CA GLY A 168 -6.42 7.52 14.40
C GLY A 168 -4.92 7.48 14.10
N ARG A 169 -4.45 8.26 13.11
CA ARG A 169 -3.02 8.37 12.81
C ARG A 169 -2.28 9.16 13.89
N ASP A 170 -2.96 10.10 14.54
CA ASP A 170 -2.36 11.06 15.47
C ASP A 170 -2.46 10.58 16.93
N ASN A 171 -2.88 9.32 17.15
CA ASN A 171 -2.81 8.69 18.47
C ASN A 171 -1.53 7.86 18.58
N PRO A 172 -0.50 8.31 19.31
CA PRO A 172 0.77 7.58 19.44
C PRO A 172 0.61 6.24 20.16
N ASN A 173 -0.48 6.05 20.90
CA ASN A 173 -0.83 4.79 21.58
C ASN A 173 -1.97 4.04 20.86
N GLY A 174 -2.36 4.51 19.68
CA GLY A 174 -3.39 3.88 18.88
C GLY A 174 -2.90 2.64 18.13
N LEU A 175 -3.86 1.84 17.67
CA LEU A 175 -3.60 0.64 16.87
C LEU A 175 -3.28 0.96 15.40
N MET A 176 -3.59 2.19 14.95
CA MET A 176 -3.34 2.69 13.59
C MET A 176 -3.79 1.71 12.49
N LEU A 177 -4.98 1.13 12.65
CA LEU A 177 -5.51 0.11 11.76
C LEU A 177 -5.82 0.66 10.36
N SER A 178 -5.40 -0.08 9.34
CA SER A 178 -5.85 0.06 7.95
C SER A 178 -6.91 -0.99 7.62
N PHE A 179 -7.76 -0.72 6.64
CA PHE A 179 -8.82 -1.64 6.22
C PHE A 179 -8.96 -1.67 4.69
N LEU A 180 -9.33 -2.82 4.13
CA LEU A 180 -9.88 -2.91 2.78
C LEU A 180 -11.39 -2.92 2.87
N PHE A 181 -12.05 -2.03 2.14
CA PHE A 181 -13.50 -2.02 1.99
C PHE A 181 -13.87 -2.51 0.60
N ASP A 182 -14.70 -3.55 0.54
CA ASP A 182 -15.33 -4.03 -0.68
C ASP A 182 -16.67 -3.31 -0.87
N LYS A 183 -16.76 -2.51 -1.92
CA LYS A 183 -17.94 -1.71 -2.28
C LYS A 183 -19.10 -2.56 -2.78
N GLU A 184 -18.85 -3.73 -3.37
CA GLU A 184 -19.91 -4.61 -3.89
C GLU A 184 -20.50 -5.46 -2.77
N GLU A 185 -19.64 -6.01 -1.93
CA GLU A 185 -20.06 -6.89 -0.84
C GLU A 185 -20.44 -6.15 0.44
N HIS A 186 -20.20 -4.83 0.50
CA HIS A 186 -20.35 -4.00 1.69
C HIS A 186 -19.69 -4.64 2.92
N SER A 187 -18.44 -5.04 2.71
CA SER A 187 -17.63 -5.74 3.71
C SER A 187 -16.28 -5.09 3.88
N VAL A 188 -15.65 -5.35 5.02
CA VAL A 188 -14.28 -4.91 5.29
C VAL A 188 -13.41 -6.04 5.78
N GLU A 189 -12.14 -5.92 5.49
CA GLU A 189 -11.08 -6.80 5.97
C GLU A 189 -9.91 -6.00 6.52
N SER A 190 -9.20 -6.57 7.48
CA SER A 190 -7.95 -6.03 8.01
C SER A 190 -7.10 -7.14 8.61
N TRP A 191 -5.78 -6.92 8.65
CA TRP A 191 -4.83 -7.79 9.32
C TRP A 191 -4.08 -7.01 10.39
N PHE A 192 -3.89 -7.65 11.54
CA PHE A 192 -3.31 -6.99 12.71
C PHE A 192 -2.58 -8.00 13.60
N THR A 193 -1.35 -7.68 13.99
CA THR A 193 -0.59 -8.46 14.96
C THR A 193 -0.62 -7.77 16.32
N PRO A 194 -1.31 -8.32 17.33
CA PRO A 194 -1.37 -7.71 18.66
C PRO A 194 0.00 -7.79 19.34
N ASP A 195 0.47 -6.66 19.87
CA ASP A 195 1.71 -6.58 20.63
C ASP A 195 1.48 -6.66 22.16
N ASN A 196 2.57 -6.71 22.93
CA ASN A 196 2.53 -6.86 24.39
C ASN A 196 1.74 -5.78 25.13
N ARG A 197 1.52 -4.59 24.53
CA ARG A 197 0.71 -3.52 25.15
C ARG A 197 -0.76 -3.92 25.26
N LEU A 198 -1.21 -4.85 24.43
CA LEU A 198 -2.61 -5.30 24.37
C LEU A 198 -2.89 -6.51 25.27
N MET A 199 -1.87 -7.00 25.98
CA MET A 199 -1.98 -8.20 26.81
C MET A 199 -2.87 -7.96 28.03
N GLY A 200 -3.74 -8.92 28.32
CA GLY A 200 -4.42 -9.00 29.61
C GLY A 200 -3.62 -9.84 30.61
N SER A 201 -3.50 -11.15 30.34
CA SER A 201 -2.70 -12.09 31.14
C SER A 201 -2.36 -13.33 30.31
N LEU A 202 -1.39 -14.13 30.74
CA LEU A 202 -1.08 -15.45 30.15
C LEU A 202 -0.77 -15.41 28.63
N ASN A 203 -0.14 -14.34 28.14
CA ASN A 203 0.09 -14.11 26.70
C ASN A 203 -1.19 -13.97 25.86
N ILE A 204 -2.33 -13.70 26.50
CA ILE A 204 -3.63 -13.53 25.84
C ILE A 204 -3.96 -12.04 25.79
N MET A 205 -4.42 -11.57 24.62
CA MET A 205 -4.92 -10.22 24.41
C MET A 205 -6.12 -9.94 25.33
N HIS A 206 -6.13 -8.78 25.98
CA HIS A 206 -7.22 -8.38 26.86
C HIS A 206 -8.54 -8.29 26.08
N GLY A 207 -9.63 -8.83 26.62
CA GLY A 207 -10.93 -8.87 25.94
C GLY A 207 -11.45 -7.48 25.53
N GLY A 208 -11.10 -6.44 26.28
CA GLY A 208 -11.39 -5.05 25.90
C GLY A 208 -10.76 -4.62 24.56
N TYR A 209 -9.54 -5.06 24.25
CA TYR A 209 -8.90 -4.80 22.96
C TYR A 209 -9.54 -5.63 21.84
N THR A 210 -9.94 -6.88 22.13
CA THR A 210 -10.74 -7.67 21.18
C THR A 210 -12.06 -6.97 20.84
N ALA A 211 -12.77 -6.43 21.84
CA ALA A 211 -13.99 -5.67 21.63
C ALA A 211 -13.73 -4.38 20.83
N LEU A 212 -12.63 -3.67 21.11
CA LEU A 212 -12.20 -2.49 20.36
C LEU A 212 -11.93 -2.83 18.88
N LEU A 213 -11.20 -3.92 18.61
CA LEU A 213 -10.94 -4.39 17.24
C LEU A 213 -12.23 -4.69 16.49
N LEU A 214 -13.18 -5.36 17.14
CA LEU A 214 -14.49 -5.63 16.55
C LEU A 214 -15.26 -4.34 16.27
N ASP A 215 -15.37 -3.41 17.23
CA ASP A 215 -16.08 -2.13 17.03
C ASP A 215 -15.48 -1.31 15.88
N GLU A 216 -14.15 -1.20 15.81
CA GLU A 216 -13.44 -0.50 14.73
C GLU A 216 -13.68 -1.14 13.37
N THR A 217 -13.67 -2.48 13.30
CA THR A 217 -13.90 -3.23 12.06
C THR A 217 -15.34 -3.06 11.59
N LEU A 218 -16.32 -3.26 12.48
CA LEU A 218 -17.74 -3.11 12.18
C LEU A 218 -18.08 -1.68 11.72
N GLY A 219 -17.59 -0.67 12.43
CA GLY A 219 -17.80 0.74 12.08
C GLY A 219 -17.14 1.14 10.76
N LYS A 220 -16.11 0.41 10.32
CA LYS A 220 -15.42 0.69 9.05
C LYS A 220 -16.29 0.39 7.84
N VAL A 221 -17.17 -0.60 7.91
CA VAL A 221 -18.17 -0.88 6.87
C VAL A 221 -18.99 0.38 6.57
N LEU A 222 -19.48 1.06 7.61
CA LEU A 222 -20.27 2.29 7.43
C LEU A 222 -19.42 3.47 6.97
N SER A 223 -18.17 3.54 7.40
CA SER A 223 -17.24 4.55 6.89
C SER A 223 -16.98 4.39 5.39
N GLY A 224 -16.86 3.15 4.88
CA GLY A 224 -16.76 2.86 3.44
C GLY A 224 -18.03 3.27 2.68
N LEU A 225 -19.20 3.06 3.29
CA LEU A 225 -20.50 3.52 2.78
C LEU A 225 -20.76 5.03 2.98
N GLN A 226 -19.82 5.77 3.56
CA GLN A 226 -19.97 7.19 3.92
C GLN A 226 -21.17 7.49 4.85
N ILE A 227 -21.59 6.50 5.65
CA ILE A 227 -22.68 6.62 6.62
C ILE A 227 -22.08 7.02 7.98
N LYS A 228 -22.53 8.16 8.52
CA LYS A 228 -22.19 8.61 9.87
C LYS A 228 -23.18 8.03 10.89
N ALA A 229 -22.77 6.95 11.53
CA ALA A 229 -23.57 6.28 12.55
C ALA A 229 -22.69 5.83 13.72
N PRO A 230 -22.86 6.38 14.93
CA PRO A 230 -22.21 5.84 16.13
C PRO A 230 -22.79 4.48 16.53
N THR A 231 -21.96 3.69 17.25
CA THR A 231 -22.35 2.43 17.85
C THR A 231 -23.45 2.67 18.91
N ALA A 232 -24.57 1.96 18.79
CA ALA A 232 -25.63 1.96 19.79
C ALA A 232 -25.62 0.68 20.64
N GLN A 233 -25.23 -0.45 20.05
CA GLN A 233 -25.07 -1.72 20.76
C GLN A 233 -23.97 -2.55 20.11
N LEU A 234 -23.17 -3.20 20.95
CA LEU A 234 -22.15 -4.17 20.55
C LEU A 234 -22.31 -5.43 21.42
N ASN A 235 -22.56 -6.58 20.78
CA ASN A 235 -22.66 -7.88 21.46
C ASN A 235 -21.49 -8.77 21.02
N VAL A 236 -20.50 -8.95 21.90
CA VAL A 236 -19.28 -9.71 21.61
C VAL A 236 -19.36 -11.11 22.21
N LYS A 237 -19.02 -12.13 21.40
CA LYS A 237 -18.81 -13.51 21.85
C LYS A 237 -17.34 -13.87 21.73
N TYR A 238 -16.70 -14.19 22.85
CA TYR A 238 -15.33 -14.69 22.91
C TYR A 238 -15.37 -16.22 22.80
N ARG A 239 -14.88 -16.76 21.67
CA ARG A 239 -14.91 -18.21 21.40
C ARG A 239 -13.62 -18.89 21.85
N LYS A 240 -12.47 -18.25 21.60
CA LYS A 240 -11.13 -18.75 21.92
C LYS A 240 -10.22 -17.61 22.37
N PRO A 241 -9.17 -17.89 23.16
CA PRO A 241 -8.17 -16.88 23.47
C PRO A 241 -7.43 -16.42 22.21
N ILE A 242 -7.06 -15.14 22.18
CA ILE A 242 -6.24 -14.54 21.13
C ILE A 242 -4.84 -14.32 21.70
N ASN A 243 -3.83 -14.98 21.16
CA ASN A 243 -2.46 -14.85 21.64
C ASN A 243 -1.80 -13.57 21.11
N ILE A 244 -0.94 -12.98 21.93
CA ILE A 244 -0.06 -11.89 21.50
C ILE A 244 0.97 -12.41 20.48
N GLY A 245 1.25 -11.61 19.46
CA GLY A 245 2.23 -11.90 18.40
C GLY A 245 1.72 -12.75 17.24
N GLU A 246 0.48 -13.26 17.30
CA GLU A 246 -0.12 -14.03 16.19
C GLU A 246 -0.94 -13.13 15.26
N LEU A 247 -0.70 -13.23 13.95
CA LEU A 247 -1.38 -12.41 12.96
C LEU A 247 -2.89 -12.73 12.91
N LEU A 248 -3.71 -11.70 13.15
CA LEU A 248 -5.16 -11.79 13.10
C LEU A 248 -5.68 -11.39 11.74
N TYR A 249 -6.79 -12.00 11.36
CA TYR A 249 -7.67 -11.58 10.29
C TYR A 249 -8.97 -11.07 10.89
N LEU A 250 -9.29 -9.81 10.61
CA LEU A 250 -10.49 -9.11 11.05
C LEU A 250 -11.41 -8.96 9.84
N SER A 251 -12.69 -9.30 9.97
CA SER A 251 -13.66 -9.04 8.91
C SER A 251 -15.02 -8.64 9.44
N ALA A 252 -15.76 -7.85 8.65
CA ALA A 252 -17.13 -7.47 8.95
C ALA A 252 -17.93 -7.24 7.67
N LYS A 253 -19.25 -7.48 7.75
CA LYS A 253 -20.17 -7.29 6.61
C LYS A 253 -21.50 -6.71 7.07
N LEU A 254 -21.99 -5.73 6.32
CA LEU A 254 -23.33 -5.19 6.50
C LEU A 254 -24.37 -6.29 6.31
N GLN A 255 -25.21 -6.51 7.31
CA GLN A 255 -26.29 -7.51 7.25
C GLN A 255 -27.59 -6.88 6.76
N LYS A 256 -27.94 -5.71 7.30
CA LYS A 256 -29.22 -5.06 7.01
C LYS A 256 -29.21 -3.59 7.38
N ILE A 257 -29.96 -2.78 6.62
CA ILE A 257 -30.33 -1.41 6.98
C ILE A 257 -31.85 -1.32 7.14
N GLU A 258 -32.31 -0.79 8.28
CA GLU A 258 -33.72 -0.52 8.58
C GLU A 258 -33.90 0.93 9.04
N GLY A 259 -34.24 1.82 8.10
CA GLY A 259 -34.32 3.25 8.37
C GLY A 259 -32.97 3.79 8.82
N ARG A 260 -32.84 4.15 10.11
CA ARG A 260 -31.58 4.63 10.70
C ARG A 260 -30.75 3.55 11.37
N LYS A 261 -31.25 2.31 11.43
CA LYS A 261 -30.58 1.18 12.09
C LYS A 261 -29.73 0.45 11.07
N ASN A 262 -28.43 0.31 11.35
CA ASN A 262 -27.51 -0.45 10.53
C ASN A 262 -27.03 -1.64 11.37
N TYR A 263 -27.33 -2.85 10.91
CA TYR A 263 -26.94 -4.10 11.57
C TYR A 263 -25.75 -4.69 10.84
N ILE A 264 -24.68 -4.96 11.57
CA ILE A 264 -23.40 -5.41 11.03
C ILE A 264 -22.92 -6.57 11.86
N HIS A 265 -22.39 -7.58 11.19
CA HIS A 265 -21.76 -8.73 11.82
C HIS A 265 -20.27 -8.72 11.47
N GLY A 266 -19.42 -9.16 12.40
CA GLY A 266 -17.99 -9.22 12.20
C GLY A 266 -17.30 -10.22 13.12
N GLN A 267 -16.07 -10.57 12.76
CA GLN A 267 -15.33 -11.67 13.35
C GLN A 267 -13.82 -11.42 13.36
N ILE A 268 -13.15 -12.13 14.25
CA ILE A 268 -11.70 -12.21 14.39
C ILE A 268 -11.31 -13.67 14.30
N ALA A 269 -10.37 -13.99 13.41
CA ALA A 269 -9.73 -15.29 13.28
C ALA A 269 -8.21 -15.13 13.26
N TYR A 270 -7.47 -16.24 13.35
CA TYR A 270 -6.06 -16.21 12.95
C TYR A 270 -5.98 -16.16 11.43
N ALA A 271 -5.05 -15.38 10.90
CA ALA A 271 -4.86 -15.29 9.45
C ALA A 271 -4.47 -16.64 8.82
N SER A 272 -3.80 -17.52 9.58
CA SER A 272 -3.45 -18.87 9.14
C SER A 272 -4.64 -19.85 9.11
N GLN A 273 -5.73 -19.54 9.83
CA GLN A 273 -6.92 -20.37 9.97
C GLN A 273 -8.20 -19.50 9.98
N PRO A 274 -8.56 -18.87 8.85
CA PRO A 274 -9.68 -17.91 8.80
C PRO A 274 -11.04 -18.51 9.20
N ASP A 275 -11.23 -19.82 9.03
CA ASP A 275 -12.46 -20.53 9.41
C ASP A 275 -12.60 -20.75 10.93
N VAL A 276 -11.52 -20.54 11.69
CA VAL A 276 -11.50 -20.75 13.14
C VAL A 276 -11.73 -19.42 13.86
N ILE A 277 -13.01 -19.14 14.13
CA ILE A 277 -13.41 -17.91 14.80
C ILE A 277 -12.92 -17.88 16.25
N LEU A 278 -12.18 -16.81 16.59
CA LEU A 278 -11.68 -16.52 17.93
C LEU A 278 -12.65 -15.63 18.71
N ALA A 279 -13.20 -14.63 18.04
CA ALA A 279 -14.26 -13.77 18.56
C ALA A 279 -15.16 -13.29 17.43
N GLU A 280 -16.42 -12.98 17.75
CA GLU A 280 -17.40 -12.43 16.81
C GLU A 280 -18.28 -11.40 17.51
N ALA A 281 -18.89 -10.51 16.73
CA ALA A 281 -19.85 -9.56 17.24
C ALA A 281 -20.97 -9.24 16.27
N ASP A 282 -22.16 -9.04 16.85
CA ASP A 282 -23.30 -8.41 16.22
C ASP A 282 -23.43 -6.99 16.78
N ALA A 283 -23.53 -5.99 15.91
CA ALA A 283 -23.64 -4.60 16.30
C ALA A 283 -24.79 -3.86 15.61
N LEU A 284 -25.32 -2.88 16.34
CA LEU A 284 -26.29 -1.92 15.86
C LEU A 284 -25.66 -0.52 15.89
N PHE A 285 -25.66 0.14 14.74
CA PHE A 285 -25.26 1.54 14.59
C PHE A 285 -26.46 2.39 14.19
N ILE A 286 -26.55 3.61 14.70
CA ILE A 286 -27.68 4.51 14.44
C ILE A 286 -27.24 5.73 13.64
N THR A 287 -27.74 5.87 12.41
CA THR A 287 -27.46 7.05 11.56
C THR A 287 -27.95 8.32 12.24
N LEU A 288 -27.08 9.34 12.29
CA LEU A 288 -27.39 10.66 12.84
C LEU A 288 -28.50 11.33 12.03
N ARG A 289 -29.33 12.15 12.70
CA ARG A 289 -30.28 13.02 12.00
C ARG A 289 -29.51 14.22 11.44
N THR A 290 -29.61 14.42 10.13
CA THR A 290 -29.24 15.67 9.45
C THR A 290 -30.44 16.59 9.41
#